data_AF-A0A9E4QJZ3-F1
#
_entry.id   AF-A0A9E4QJZ3-F1
#
_cell.length_a   1.000
_cell.length_b   1.000
_cell.length_c   1.000
_cell.angle_alpha   90.00
_cell.angle_beta   90.00
_cell.angle_gamma   90.00
#
_symmetry.space_group_name_H-M   'P 1'
#
loop_
_entity.id
_entity.type
_entity.pdbx_description
1 polymer ?
#
loop_
_entity_poly.entity_id
_entity_poly.type
_entity_poly.pdbx_seq_one_letter_code
_entity_poly.pdbx_strand_id
1 'polypeptide(L)'
;MAIALGTLLALIAVVVVAYPFLGSKRYRLAPERFVNREKLRAERLRVYRKISDLEADHSSGDLTGSDFQSQRDQLRVTAAKLLREESGPNGPTNDRDEQLEKEISRMRERSARSSGSRDQSK
;
A
#
# COMPACT_ATOMS: atom_id res chain seq x y z
N MET A 1 -25.73 59.74 -0.53
CA MET A 1 -24.36 59.25 -0.76
C MET A 1 -23.91 58.27 0.32
N ALA A 2 -23.85 58.65 1.60
CA ALA A 2 -23.38 57.77 2.69
C ALA A 2 -24.19 56.46 2.85
N ILE A 3 -25.52 56.54 2.71
CA ILE A 3 -26.41 55.38 2.83
C ILE A 3 -26.13 54.36 1.71
N ALA A 4 -25.91 54.83 0.48
CA ALA A 4 -25.59 53.96 -0.66
C ALA A 4 -24.22 53.28 -0.51
N LEU A 5 -23.25 53.97 0.11
CA LEU A 5 -21.95 53.38 0.42
C LEU A 5 -22.08 52.29 1.49
N GLY A 6 -22.85 52.55 2.54
CA GLY A 6 -23.09 51.61 3.63
C GLY A 6 -23.80 50.34 3.16
N THR A 7 -24.82 50.47 2.30
CA THR A 7 -25.54 49.31 1.74
C THR A 7 -24.66 48.47 0.81
N LEU A 8 -23.81 49.11 -0.01
CA LEU A 8 -22.87 48.40 -0.87
C LEU A 8 -21.87 47.58 -0.04
N LEU A 9 -21.35 48.16 1.05
CA LEU A 9 -20.38 47.51 1.94
C LEU A 9 -21.02 46.34 2.71
N ALA A 10 -22.27 46.50 3.15
CA ALA A 10 -23.04 45.44 3.78
C ALA A 10 -23.27 44.26 2.83
N LEU A 11 -23.62 44.52 1.55
CA LEU A 11 -23.80 43.46 0.55
C LEU A 11 -22.51 42.67 0.30
N ILE A 12 -21.37 43.35 0.19
CA ILE A 12 -20.07 42.69 0.01
C ILE A 12 -19.76 41.79 1.21
N ALA A 13 -19.99 42.27 2.43
CA ALA A 13 -19.78 41.48 3.64
C ALA A 13 -20.65 40.21 3.66
N VAL A 14 -21.94 40.34 3.30
CA VAL A 14 -22.86 39.18 3.19
C VAL A 14 -22.34 38.19 2.14
N VAL A 15 -21.90 38.67 0.98
CA VAL A 15 -21.36 37.80 -0.08
C VAL A 15 -20.11 37.07 0.40
N VAL A 16 -19.16 37.74 1.05
CA VAL A 16 -17.92 37.10 1.54
C VAL A 16 -18.21 36.01 2.58
N VAL A 17 -19.19 36.23 3.45
CA VAL A 17 -19.59 35.25 4.48
C VAL A 17 -20.42 34.11 3.90
N ALA A 18 -21.30 34.39 2.94
CA ALA A 18 -22.17 33.39 2.32
C ALA A 18 -21.46 32.56 1.22
N TYR A 19 -20.45 33.13 0.56
CA TYR A 19 -19.68 32.49 -0.50
C TYR A 19 -19.15 31.08 -0.14
N PRO A 20 -18.54 30.84 1.05
CA PRO A 20 -18.09 29.50 1.41
C PRO A 20 -19.24 28.49 1.59
N PHE A 21 -20.48 28.94 1.84
CA PHE A 21 -21.66 28.08 1.97
C PHE A 21 -22.33 27.77 0.63
N LEU A 22 -22.21 28.65 -0.37
CA LEU A 22 -22.70 28.42 -1.73
C LEU A 22 -21.75 27.51 -2.53
N GLY A 23 -20.50 27.40 -2.10
CA GLY A 23 -19.57 26.41 -2.61
C GLY A 23 -20.02 25.01 -2.23
N SER A 24 -20.81 24.36 -3.09
CA SER A 24 -21.07 22.91 -3.04
C SER A 24 -19.79 22.13 -3.38
N LYS A 25 -18.68 22.41 -2.69
CA LYS A 25 -17.62 21.43 -2.49
C LYS A 25 -18.28 20.33 -1.68
N ARG A 26 -19.01 19.45 -2.38
CA ARG A 26 -19.44 18.16 -1.86
C ARG A 26 -18.26 17.68 -1.06
N TYR A 27 -18.44 17.51 0.26
CA TYR A 27 -17.48 16.82 1.11
C TYR A 27 -17.04 15.64 0.28
N ARG A 28 -15.82 15.73 -0.24
CA ARG A 28 -15.31 14.79 -1.22
C ARG A 28 -15.01 13.58 -0.35
N LEU A 29 -16.05 12.77 -0.13
CA LEU A 29 -16.01 11.47 0.54
C LEU A 29 -14.65 10.89 0.17
N ALA A 30 -13.83 10.65 1.19
CA ALA A 30 -12.41 10.36 1.03
C ALA A 30 -12.21 9.50 -0.22
N PRO A 31 -11.33 9.89 -1.16
CA PRO A 31 -11.27 9.24 -2.46
C PRO A 31 -11.23 7.73 -2.25
N GLU A 32 -12.05 6.93 -2.94
CA GLU A 32 -12.25 5.51 -2.63
C GLU A 32 -10.93 4.72 -2.45
N ARG A 33 -9.86 5.16 -3.12
CA ARG A 33 -8.50 4.63 -2.94
C ARG A 33 -7.98 4.73 -1.50
N PHE A 34 -8.25 5.83 -0.79
CA PHE A 34 -7.88 6.00 0.62
C PHE A 34 -8.68 5.05 1.50
N VAL A 35 -10.00 4.97 1.30
CA VAL A 35 -10.88 4.05 2.05
C VAL A 35 -10.45 2.60 1.84
N ASN A 36 -10.13 2.21 0.61
CA ASN A 36 -9.63 0.87 0.32
C ASN A 36 -8.25 0.61 0.95
N ARG A 37 -7.30 1.53 0.84
CA ARG A 37 -5.99 1.38 1.51
C ARG A 37 -6.13 1.24 3.03
N GLU A 38 -7.05 1.97 3.63
CA GLU A 38 -7.29 1.94 5.07
C GLU A 38 -7.94 0.62 5.51
N LYS A 39 -8.86 0.07 4.69
CA LYS A 39 -9.38 -1.29 4.86
C LYS A 39 -8.27 -2.35 4.79
N LEU A 40 -7.39 -2.27 3.80
CA LEU A 40 -6.24 -3.19 3.67
C LEU A 40 -5.29 -3.10 4.87
N ARG A 41 -5.02 -1.88 5.37
CA ARG A 41 -4.24 -1.68 6.60
C ARG A 41 -4.89 -2.32 7.81
N ALA A 42 -6.19 -2.12 7.99
CA ALA A 42 -6.94 -2.72 9.09
C ALA A 42 -6.90 -4.25 9.02
N GLU A 43 -7.02 -4.82 7.83
CA GLU A 43 -6.93 -6.26 7.61
C GLU A 43 -5.54 -6.80 7.93
N ARG A 44 -4.46 -6.12 7.50
CA ARG A 44 -3.09 -6.49 7.87
C ARG A 44 -2.88 -6.47 9.38
N LEU A 45 -3.41 -5.45 10.07
CA LEU A 45 -3.32 -5.36 11.53
C LEU A 45 -3.99 -6.54 12.23
N ARG A 46 -5.11 -7.05 11.68
CA ARG A 46 -5.76 -8.27 12.18
C ARG A 46 -4.90 -9.50 11.99
N VAL A 47 -4.22 -9.63 10.84
CA VAL A 47 -3.28 -10.73 10.61
C VAL A 47 -2.12 -10.69 11.60
N TYR A 48 -1.58 -9.51 11.92
CA TYR A 48 -0.52 -9.38 12.92
C TYR A 48 -0.98 -9.75 14.33
N ARG A 49 -2.21 -9.40 14.70
CA ARG A 49 -2.79 -9.86 15.98
C ARG A 49 -2.87 -11.38 16.03
N LYS A 50 -3.37 -12.02 14.97
CA LYS A 50 -3.42 -13.49 14.89
C LYS A 50 -2.04 -14.15 15.03
N ILE A 51 -0.99 -13.53 14.47
CA ILE A 51 0.39 -14.04 14.64
C ILE A 51 0.81 -13.95 16.11
N SER A 52 0.50 -12.83 16.77
CA SER A 52 0.79 -12.64 18.19
C SER A 52 0.03 -13.62 19.08
N ASP A 53 -1.25 -13.87 18.77
CA ASP A 53 -2.08 -14.82 19.50
C ASP A 53 -1.52 -16.24 19.33
N LEU A 54 -1.15 -16.63 18.10
CA LEU A 54 -0.54 -17.91 17.80
C LEU A 54 0.81 -18.11 18.53
N GLU A 55 1.60 -17.05 18.70
CA GLU A 55 2.85 -17.08 19.47
C GLU A 55 2.59 -17.25 20.97
N ALA A 56 1.53 -16.64 21.48
CA ALA A 56 1.09 -16.84 22.86
C ALA A 56 0.64 -18.30 23.09
N ASP A 57 -0.15 -18.87 22.18
CA ASP A 57 -0.64 -20.27 22.25
C ASP A 57 0.51 -21.30 22.14
N HIS A 58 1.53 -21.01 21.34
CA HIS A 58 2.73 -21.84 21.30
C HIS A 58 3.55 -21.70 22.59
N SER A 59 3.62 -20.49 23.16
CA SER A 59 4.35 -20.26 24.42
C SER A 59 3.68 -20.90 25.64
N SER A 60 2.36 -21.04 25.63
CA SER A 60 1.60 -21.76 26.66
C SER A 60 1.69 -23.29 26.53
N GLY A 61 2.19 -23.78 25.39
CA GLY A 61 2.31 -25.21 25.11
C GLY A 61 1.02 -25.84 24.52
N ASP A 62 0.02 -25.02 24.18
CA ASP A 62 -1.23 -25.49 23.58
C ASP A 62 -1.08 -25.91 22.12
N LEU A 63 0.02 -25.49 21.48
CA LEU A 63 0.31 -25.75 20.07
C LEU A 63 1.66 -26.44 19.87
N THR A 64 1.67 -27.50 19.05
CA THR A 64 2.91 -28.18 18.69
C THR A 64 3.81 -27.29 17.83
N GLY A 65 5.13 -27.47 17.93
CA GLY A 65 6.08 -26.65 17.17
C GLY A 65 5.89 -26.74 15.65
N SER A 66 5.52 -27.90 15.09
CA SER A 66 5.24 -28.05 13.65
C SER A 66 3.98 -27.28 13.22
N ASP A 67 2.92 -27.33 14.03
CA ASP A 67 1.66 -26.66 13.73
C ASP A 67 1.81 -25.15 13.84
N PHE A 68 2.58 -24.68 14.83
CA PHE A 68 2.94 -23.27 14.98
C PHE A 68 3.66 -22.75 13.73
N GLN A 69 4.69 -23.45 13.24
CA GLN A 69 5.44 -23.01 12.06
C GLN A 69 4.55 -22.93 10.83
N SER A 70 3.73 -23.97 10.58
CA SER A 70 2.81 -24.03 9.44
C SER A 70 1.81 -22.87 9.45
N GLN A 71 1.12 -22.65 10.59
CA GLN A 71 0.12 -21.60 10.71
C GLN A 71 0.74 -20.20 10.64
N ARG A 72 1.91 -20.01 11.25
CA ARG A 72 2.65 -18.74 11.21
C ARG A 72 3.08 -18.40 9.79
N ASP A 73 3.58 -19.37 9.04
CA ASP A 73 4.05 -19.14 7.68
C ASP A 73 2.88 -18.83 6.74
N GLN A 74 1.72 -19.47 6.93
CA GLN A 74 0.49 -19.10 6.22
C GLN A 74 0.06 -17.66 6.51
N LEU A 75 0.06 -17.23 7.77
CA LEU A 75 -0.27 -15.86 8.17
C LEU A 75 0.74 -14.84 7.60
N ARG A 76 2.03 -15.19 7.55
CA ARG A 76 3.07 -14.34 6.94
C ARG A 76 2.84 -14.15 5.44
N VAL A 77 2.48 -15.20 4.72
CA VAL A 77 2.12 -15.11 3.30
C VAL A 77 0.90 -14.19 3.11
N THR A 78 -0.13 -14.32 3.95
CA THR A 78 -1.29 -13.43 3.92
C THR A 78 -0.90 -11.97 4.18
N ALA A 79 -0.06 -11.71 5.18
CA ALA A 79 0.41 -10.35 5.48
C ALA A 79 1.23 -9.75 4.33
N ALA A 80 2.10 -10.56 3.69
CA ALA A 80 2.88 -10.13 2.54
C ALA A 80 1.99 -9.79 1.33
N LYS A 81 0.92 -10.56 1.11
CA LYS A 81 -0.06 -10.28 0.07
C LYS A 81 -0.78 -8.94 0.31
N LEU A 82 -1.25 -8.69 1.52
CA LEU A 82 -1.90 -7.43 1.90
C LEU A 82 -0.95 -6.23 1.78
N LEU A 83 0.32 -6.39 2.13
CA LEU A 83 1.36 -5.36 1.94
C LEU A 83 1.54 -5.00 0.46
N ARG A 84 1.57 -6.00 -0.41
CA ARG A 84 1.70 -5.80 -1.86
C ARG A 84 0.49 -5.06 -2.44
N GLU A 85 -0.71 -5.44 -2.02
CA GLU A 85 -1.95 -4.78 -2.45
C GLU A 85 -2.06 -3.33 -1.91
N GLU A 86 -1.60 -3.05 -0.69
CA GLU A 86 -1.55 -1.67 -0.16
C GLU A 86 -0.58 -0.79 -0.97
N SER A 87 0.59 -1.34 -1.32
CA SER A 87 1.65 -0.65 -2.06
C SER A 87 1.21 -0.26 -3.48
N GLY A 88 0.30 -1.04 -4.07
CA GLY A 88 -0.24 -0.80 -5.40
C GLY A 88 0.75 -1.12 -6.53
N PRO A 89 0.36 -0.88 -7.79
CA PRO A 89 1.14 -1.29 -8.97
C PRO A 89 2.48 -0.55 -9.13
N ASN A 90 2.64 0.62 -8.51
CA ASN A 90 3.90 1.39 -8.49
C ASN A 90 4.59 1.28 -7.13
N GLY A 91 4.31 0.21 -6.39
CA GLY A 91 4.94 -0.06 -5.11
C GLY A 91 6.40 -0.48 -5.29
N PRO A 92 7.25 -0.28 -4.27
CA PRO A 92 8.69 -0.57 -4.32
C PRO A 92 9.02 -2.05 -4.63
N THR A 93 8.06 -2.95 -4.48
CA THR A 93 8.20 -4.37 -4.85
C THR A 93 8.18 -4.59 -6.36
N ASN A 94 7.34 -3.86 -7.10
CA ASN A 94 7.21 -4.07 -8.55
C ASN A 94 8.45 -3.58 -9.30
N ASP A 95 8.98 -2.42 -8.88
CA ASP A 95 10.24 -1.87 -9.40
C ASP A 95 11.42 -2.80 -9.10
N ARG A 96 11.42 -3.49 -7.95
CA ARG A 96 12.44 -4.47 -7.58
C ARG A 96 12.34 -5.75 -8.40
N ASP A 97 11.13 -6.26 -8.63
CA ASP A 97 10.92 -7.47 -9.44
C ASP A 97 11.39 -7.25 -10.88
N GLU A 98 11.13 -6.07 -11.45
CA GLU A 98 11.62 -5.72 -12.79
C GLU A 98 13.15 -5.57 -12.85
N GLN A 99 13.76 -5.03 -11.79
CA GLN A 99 15.22 -4.96 -11.68
C GLN A 99 15.85 -6.35 -11.57
N LEU A 100 15.23 -7.25 -10.79
CA LEU A 100 15.67 -8.64 -10.65
C LEU A 100 15.59 -9.40 -11.98
N GLU A 101 14.50 -9.27 -12.73
CA GLU A 101 14.37 -9.94 -14.03
C GLU A 101 15.42 -9.44 -15.05
N LYS A 102 15.72 -8.14 -15.03
CA LYS A 102 16.82 -7.56 -15.83
C LYS A 102 18.17 -8.13 -15.43
N GLU A 103 18.42 -8.32 -14.14
CA GLU A 103 19.67 -8.89 -13.65
C GLU A 103 19.81 -10.39 -14.00
N ILE A 104 18.75 -11.17 -13.83
CA ILE A 104 18.70 -12.59 -14.21
C ILE A 104 18.95 -12.76 -15.71
N SER A 105 18.33 -11.92 -16.55
CA SER A 105 18.54 -11.92 -18.00
C SER A 105 20.00 -11.68 -18.36
N ARG A 106 20.65 -10.68 -17.73
CA ARG A 106 22.09 -10.41 -17.93
C ARG A 106 22.96 -11.59 -17.50
N MET A 107 22.62 -12.25 -16.39
CA MET A 107 23.36 -13.43 -15.93
C MET A 107 23.23 -14.60 -16.92
N ARG A 108 22.01 -14.86 -17.43
CA ARG A 108 21.78 -15.91 -18.44
C ARG A 108 22.54 -15.64 -19.73
N GLU A 109 22.56 -14.40 -20.22
CA GLU A 109 23.32 -14.02 -21.41
C GLU A 109 24.83 -14.21 -21.23
N ARG A 110 25.37 -13.84 -20.05
CA ARG A 110 26.79 -14.05 -19.73
C ARG A 110 27.14 -15.53 -19.66
N SER A 111 26.31 -16.34 -19.01
CA SER A 111 26.49 -17.79 -18.95
C SER A 111 26.46 -18.42 -20.35
N ALA A 112 25.50 -18.04 -21.20
CA ALA A 112 25.38 -18.53 -22.57
C ALA A 112 26.58 -18.15 -23.46
N ARG A 113 27.14 -16.93 -23.28
CA ARG A 113 28.37 -16.52 -23.98
C ARG A 113 29.60 -17.29 -23.50
N SER A 114 29.67 -17.60 -22.20
CA SER A 114 30.80 -18.36 -21.63
C SER A 114 30.79 -19.85 -21.99
N SER A 115 29.63 -20.44 -22.26
CA SER A 115 29.53 -21.83 -22.75
C SER A 115 29.88 -21.96 -24.23
N GLY A 116 29.60 -20.94 -25.05
CA GLY A 116 29.96 -20.94 -26.48
C GLY A 116 31.45 -20.74 -26.77
N SER A 117 32.21 -20.13 -25.86
CA SER A 117 33.66 -19.95 -26.02
C SER A 117 34.49 -21.19 -25.69
N ARG A 118 33.88 -22.22 -25.10
CA ARG A 118 34.56 -23.48 -24.74
C ARG A 118 34.56 -24.52 -25.88
N ASP A 119 33.77 -24.29 -26.92
CA ASP A 119 33.56 -25.23 -28.03
C ASP A 119 34.36 -24.89 -29.30
N GLN A 120 35.05 -23.74 -29.34
CA GLN A 120 35.91 -23.32 -30.48
C GLN A 120 37.41 -23.56 -30.24
N SER A 121 37.78 -24.34 -29.22
CA SER A 121 39.17 -24.73 -28.95
C SER A 121 39.30 -26.25 -28.96
N LYS A 122 39.09 -26.86 -30.13
CA LYS A 122 39.55 -28.20 -30.48
C LYS A 122 39.93 -28.24 -31.95
#